data_AF-E2A2B8-F1
#
_entry.id   AF-E2A2B8-F1
#
_cell.length_a   1.000
_cell.length_b   1.000
_cell.length_c   1.000
_cell.angle_alpha   90.00
_cell.angle_beta   90.00
_cell.angle_gamma   90.00
#
_symmetry.space_group_name_H-M   'P 1'
#
loop_
_entity.id
_entity.type
_entity.pdbx_description
1 polymer ?
#
loop_
_entity_poly.entity_id
_entity_poly.type
_entity_poly.pdbx_seq_one_letter_code
_entity_poly.pdbx_strand_id
1 'polypeptide(L)'
;IITQPMYEIFNVIPLPTINYNNKFVYIKIKNKLIIVIKEMRTYLSLTEQDLTNCINRNKQYICESNHAIYHLNVNMPCEIKIYVYGPDYREHCNIGHVIVNHTI
;
A
#
# COMPACT_ATOMS: atom_id res chain seq x y z
N ILE A 1 22.11 6.37 23.96
CA ILE A 1 20.79 5.72 23.77
C ILE A 1 20.64 5.50 22.28
N ILE A 2 20.55 4.24 21.83
CA ILE A 2 20.31 3.93 20.41
C ILE A 2 18.79 3.84 20.27
N THR A 3 18.16 4.87 19.69
CA THR A 3 16.73 4.87 19.40
C THR A 3 16.49 4.11 18.11
N GLN A 4 15.71 3.03 18.16
CA GLN A 4 15.26 2.34 16.95
C GLN A 4 14.22 3.22 16.24
N PRO A 5 14.28 3.37 14.91
CA PRO A 5 13.29 4.15 14.20
C PRO A 5 11.91 3.49 14.32
N MET A 6 10.89 4.28 14.59
CA MET A 6 9.50 3.83 14.66
C MET A 6 8.75 4.31 13.42
N TYR A 7 7.94 3.43 12.85
CA TYR A 7 7.22 3.71 11.62
C TYR A 7 5.72 3.43 11.75
N GLU A 8 4.92 4.21 11.03
CA GLU A 8 3.49 3.98 10.90
C GLU A 8 3.21 2.98 9.79
N ILE A 9 2.38 1.98 10.09
CA ILE A 9 1.88 1.01 9.11
C ILE A 9 0.49 1.46 8.66
N PHE A 10 0.31 1.60 7.35
CA PHE A 10 -0.95 1.96 6.73
C PHE A 10 -1.57 0.76 6.03
N ASN A 11 -2.89 0.64 6.14
CA ASN A 11 -3.68 -0.32 5.38
C ASN A 11 -4.28 0.38 4.15
N VAL A 12 -3.75 0.07 2.97
CA VAL A 12 -4.16 0.63 1.67
C VAL A 12 -5.39 -0.11 1.17
N ILE A 13 -6.45 0.65 0.89
CA ILE A 13 -7.70 0.15 0.32
C ILE A 13 -7.92 0.85 -1.02
N PRO A 14 -7.80 0.15 -2.17
CA PRO A 14 -8.05 0.76 -3.47
C PRO A 14 -9.54 1.01 -3.61
N LEU A 15 -9.92 2.29 -3.74
CA LEU A 15 -11.31 2.66 -3.96
C LEU A 15 -11.66 2.52 -5.45
N PRO A 16 -12.83 1.93 -5.77
CA PRO A 16 -13.30 1.89 -7.14
C PRO A 16 -13.59 3.30 -7.66
N THR A 17 -13.27 3.54 -8.92
CA THR A 17 -13.54 4.77 -9.66
C THR A 17 -14.42 4.45 -10.86
N ILE A 18 -15.21 5.43 -11.29
CA ILE A 18 -16.12 5.27 -12.42
C ILE A 18 -15.31 5.06 -13.69
N ASN A 19 -15.74 4.12 -14.53
CA ASN A 19 -15.27 3.98 -15.90
C ASN A 19 -16.37 4.38 -16.88
N TYR A 20 -17.11 3.42 -17.44
CA TYR A 20 -18.24 3.64 -18.37
C TYR A 20 -19.36 2.61 -18.10
N ASN A 21 -20.63 3.00 -18.31
CA ASN A 21 -21.83 2.14 -18.19
C ASN A 21 -21.95 1.38 -16.85
N ASN A 22 -21.88 2.08 -15.71
CA ASN A 22 -21.94 1.50 -14.35
C ASN A 22 -20.86 0.42 -14.07
N LYS A 23 -19.81 0.37 -14.89
CA LYS A 23 -18.62 -0.43 -14.60
C LYS A 23 -17.66 0.41 -13.78
N PHE A 24 -17.34 -0.09 -12.62
CA PHE A 24 -16.33 0.49 -11.75
C PHE A 24 -15.01 -0.23 -11.96
N VAL A 25 -13.92 0.53 -11.84
CA VAL A 25 -12.56 0.00 -11.93
C VAL A 25 -11.79 0.34 -10.67
N TYR A 26 -10.97 -0.59 -10.21
CA TYR A 26 -10.11 -0.37 -9.06
C TYR A 26 -8.70 -0.89 -9.36
N ILE A 27 -7.70 -0.29 -8.73
CA ILE A 27 -6.32 -0.74 -8.87
C ILE A 27 -6.15 -2.03 -8.06
N LYS A 28 -5.65 -3.08 -8.69
CA LYS A 28 -5.25 -4.30 -7.99
C LYS A 28 -3.91 -4.06 -7.29
N ILE A 29 -3.89 -4.28 -5.99
CA ILE A 29 -2.68 -4.21 -5.16
C ILE A 29 -2.23 -5.60 -4.73
N LYS A 30 -0.91 -5.78 -4.56
CA LYS A 30 -0.35 -7.04 -4.10
C LYS A 30 -0.35 -7.10 -2.57
N ASN A 31 0.09 -6.02 -1.94
CA ASN A 31 0.18 -5.91 -0.49
C ASN A 31 -0.70 -4.77 0.00
N LYS A 32 -1.46 -5.01 1.07
CA LYS A 32 -2.32 -3.98 1.68
C LYS A 32 -1.57 -3.12 2.69
N LEU A 33 -0.47 -3.62 3.23
CA LEU A 33 0.26 -2.95 4.29
C LEU A 33 1.44 -2.20 3.70
N ILE A 34 1.56 -0.91 4.02
CA ILE A 34 2.71 -0.10 3.64
C ILE A 34 3.28 0.65 4.83
N ILE A 35 4.57 0.94 4.79
CA ILE A 35 5.23 1.89 5.67
C ILE A 35 5.58 3.14 4.87
N VAL A 36 5.37 4.31 5.47
CA VAL A 36 5.73 5.61 4.90
C VAL A 36 6.78 6.27 5.79
N ILE A 37 8.01 6.39 5.28
CA ILE A 37 9.10 7.08 5.96
C ILE A 37 9.15 8.51 5.41
N LYS A 38 8.39 9.41 6.06
CA LYS A 38 8.18 10.78 5.57
C LYS A 38 9.47 11.58 5.45
N GLU A 39 10.41 11.45 6.40
CA GLU A 39 11.66 12.21 6.36
C GLU A 39 12.51 11.88 5.13
N MET A 40 12.52 10.61 4.73
CA MET A 40 13.35 10.11 3.63
C MET A 40 12.59 10.03 2.29
N ARG A 41 11.28 10.31 2.29
CA ARG A 41 10.37 10.07 1.14
C ARG A 41 10.51 8.65 0.58
N THR A 42 10.65 7.68 1.49
CA THR A 42 10.77 6.26 1.17
C THR A 42 9.58 5.48 1.67
N TYR A 43 9.30 4.39 0.97
CA TYR A 43 8.11 3.57 1.17
C TYR A 43 8.50 2.10 1.19
N LEU A 44 7.77 1.31 1.97
CA LEU A 44 7.94 -0.15 1.99
C LEU A 44 6.57 -0.80 1.89
N SER A 45 6.50 -1.94 1.22
CA SER A 45 5.32 -2.80 1.19
C SER A 45 5.56 -4.00 2.08
N LEU A 46 4.57 -4.34 2.92
CA LEU A 46 4.62 -5.45 3.84
C LEU A 46 3.53 -6.47 3.51
N THR A 47 3.87 -7.74 3.59
CA THR A 47 2.89 -8.83 3.64
C THR A 47 2.36 -9.01 5.06
N GLU A 48 1.25 -9.73 5.21
CA GLU A 48 0.80 -10.16 6.54
C GLU A 48 1.83 -11.09 7.21
N GLN A 49 2.53 -11.90 6.42
CA GLN A 49 3.58 -12.78 6.92
C GLN A 49 4.74 -11.99 7.53
N ASP A 50 5.12 -10.86 6.91
CA ASP A 50 6.17 -9.99 7.43
C ASP A 50 5.83 -9.52 8.85
N LEU A 51 4.58 -9.14 9.11
CA LEU A 51 4.14 -8.76 10.46
C LEU A 51 4.13 -9.93 11.45
N THR A 52 3.74 -11.14 11.01
CA THR A 52 3.73 -12.32 11.88
C THR A 52 5.13 -12.78 12.29
N ASN A 53 6.15 -12.48 11.48
CA ASN A 53 7.54 -12.76 11.78
C ASN A 53 8.14 -11.79 12.81
N CYS A 54 7.44 -10.69 13.12
CA CYS A 54 7.90 -9.69 14.06
C CYS A 54 7.47 -10.00 15.51
N ILE A 55 8.24 -9.50 16.46
CA ILE A 55 7.85 -9.53 17.88
C ILE A 55 6.78 -8.46 18.09
N ASN A 56 5.56 -8.88 18.43
CA ASN A 56 4.47 -7.97 18.80
C ASN A 56 4.53 -7.65 20.31
N ARG A 57 4.69 -6.37 20.64
CA ARG A 57 4.52 -5.84 22.00
C ARG A 57 3.55 -4.68 21.99
N ASN A 58 2.37 -4.84 22.60
CA ASN A 58 1.39 -3.76 22.77
C ASN A 58 1.06 -3.00 21.47
N LYS A 59 0.77 -3.73 20.38
CA LYS A 59 0.49 -3.17 19.03
C LYS A 59 1.69 -2.52 18.34
N GLN A 60 2.90 -2.72 18.84
CA GLN A 60 4.14 -2.37 18.17
C GLN A 60 4.80 -3.65 17.64
N TYR A 61 5.24 -3.61 16.38
CA TYR A 61 5.93 -4.71 15.73
C TYR A 61 7.43 -4.39 15.68
N ILE A 62 8.24 -5.23 16.32
CA ILE A 62 9.70 -5.14 16.27
C ILE A 62 10.18 -6.19 15.27
N CYS A 63 10.71 -5.72 14.14
CA CYS A 63 11.04 -6.54 12.98
C CYS A 63 12.52 -6.40 12.61
N GLU A 64 13.11 -7.46 12.04
CA GLU A 64 14.38 -7.34 11.32
C GLU A 64 14.17 -6.61 9.99
N SER A 65 15.10 -5.72 9.62
CA SER A 65 14.96 -4.85 8.46
C SER A 65 15.55 -5.48 7.19
N ASN A 66 14.78 -6.35 6.52
CA ASN A 66 15.15 -6.94 5.22
C ASN A 66 14.14 -6.64 4.09
N HIS A 67 13.35 -5.58 4.24
CA HIS A 67 12.33 -5.21 3.27
C HIS A 67 12.89 -4.30 2.17
N ALA A 68 12.39 -4.47 0.95
CA ALA A 68 12.72 -3.58 -0.16
C ALA A 68 12.23 -2.16 0.14
N ILE A 69 13.16 -1.20 0.05
CA ILE A 69 12.87 0.23 0.22
C ILE A 69 12.66 0.84 -1.16
N TYR A 70 11.50 1.47 -1.36
CA TYR A 70 11.12 2.14 -2.59
C TYR A 70 11.27 3.65 -2.46
N HIS A 71 11.87 4.26 -3.49
CA HIS A 71 11.84 5.71 -3.73
C HIS A 71 10.76 6.03 -4.76
N LEU A 72 10.37 7.31 -4.85
CA LEU A 72 9.42 7.79 -5.87
C LEU A 72 9.95 7.52 -7.28
N ASN A 73 9.41 6.49 -7.93
CA ASN A 73 9.72 6.12 -9.31
C ASN A 73 8.55 5.37 -9.97
N VAL A 74 8.64 5.18 -11.29
CA VAL A 74 7.60 4.50 -12.09
C VAL A 74 7.44 3.01 -11.79
N ASN A 75 8.46 2.37 -11.22
CA ASN A 75 8.50 0.93 -10.95
C ASN A 75 8.02 0.56 -9.54
N MET A 76 7.57 1.53 -8.75
CA MET A 76 7.11 1.25 -7.40
C MET A 76 5.79 0.46 -7.40
N PRO A 77 5.53 -0.35 -6.37
CA PRO A 77 4.29 -1.10 -6.20
C PRO A 77 3.03 -0.23 -6.27
N CYS A 78 1.94 -0.81 -6.75
CA CYS A 78 0.67 -0.11 -6.94
C CYS A 78 0.07 0.39 -5.62
N GLU A 79 0.24 -0.35 -4.52
CA GLU A 79 -0.15 0.09 -3.18
C GLU A 79 0.52 1.39 -2.74
N ILE A 80 1.78 1.61 -3.13
CA ILE A 80 2.52 2.86 -2.85
C ILE A 80 2.05 3.96 -3.80
N LYS A 81 1.84 3.66 -5.09
CA LYS A 81 1.30 4.62 -6.08
C LYS A 81 -0.04 5.20 -5.64
N ILE A 82 -0.94 4.39 -5.10
CA ILE A 82 -2.23 4.85 -4.58
C ILE A 82 -2.05 5.86 -3.45
N TYR A 83 -1.12 5.62 -2.54
CA TYR A 83 -0.85 6.53 -1.43
C TYR A 83 -0.25 7.86 -1.89
N VAL A 84 0.70 7.80 -2.83
CA VAL A 84 1.47 8.97 -3.27
C VAL A 84 0.70 9.83 -4.27
N TYR A 85 0.11 9.21 -5.30
CA TYR A 85 -0.47 9.91 -6.44
C TYR A 85 -2.01 9.88 -6.47
N GLY A 86 -2.64 9.13 -5.56
CA GLY A 86 -4.09 9.00 -5.53
C GLY A 86 -4.66 8.20 -6.71
N PRO A 87 -5.93 8.44 -7.10
CA PRO A 87 -6.66 7.61 -8.05
C PRO A 87 -6.25 7.79 -9.52
N ASP A 88 -5.52 8.86 -9.85
CA ASP A 88 -5.20 9.23 -11.23
C ASP A 88 -4.03 8.42 -11.83
N TYR A 89 -3.29 7.68 -11.01
CA TYR A 89 -2.12 6.91 -11.45
C TYR A 89 -2.48 5.44 -11.76
N ARG A 90 -3.19 5.22 -12.86
CA ARG A 90 -3.55 3.87 -13.36
C ARG A 90 -2.45 3.23 -14.21
N GLU A 91 -1.50 4.03 -14.70
CA GLU A 91 -0.46 3.54 -15.60
C GLU A 91 0.48 2.56 -14.90
N HIS A 92 0.79 1.47 -15.60
CA HIS A 92 1.65 0.38 -15.11
C HIS A 92 1.10 -0.35 -13.87
N CYS A 93 -0.20 -0.25 -13.60
CA CYS A 93 -0.89 -1.01 -12.56
C CYS A 93 -2.00 -1.87 -13.16
N ASN A 94 -2.16 -3.08 -12.61
CA ASN A 94 -3.23 -3.96 -13.03
C ASN A 94 -4.58 -3.43 -12.55
N ILE A 95 -5.56 -3.42 -13.44
CA ILE A 95 -6.91 -2.92 -13.16
C ILE A 95 -7.87 -4.10 -12.94
N GLY A 96 -8.69 -4.01 -11.89
CA GLY A 96 -9.84 -4.88 -11.65
C GLY A 96 -11.14 -4.18 -12.05
N HIS A 97 -12.14 -4.96 -12.44
CA HIS A 97 -13.45 -4.48 -12.83
C HIS A 97 -14.51 -5.02 -11.88
N VAL A 98 -15.43 -4.14 -11.46
CA VAL A 98 -16.62 -4.50 -10.69
C VAL A 98 -17.83 -3.97 -11.43
N ILE A 99 -18.79 -4.86 -11.71
CA ILE A 99 -20.10 -4.47 -12.24
C ILE A 99 -21.03 -4.36 -11.03
N VAL A 100 -21.54 -3.17 -10.79
CA VAL A 100 -22.50 -2.95 -9.71
C VAL A 100 -23.88 -3.15 -10.28
N ASN A 101 -24.49 -4.31 -10.01
CA ASN A 101 -25.85 -4.61 -10.44
C ASN A 101 -26.92 -3.95 -9.56
N HIS A 102 -26.55 -3.51 -8.34
CA HIS A 102 -27.44 -2.84 -7.40
C HIS A 102 -26.67 -1.77 -6.61
N THR A 103 -27.15 -0.53 -6.64
CA THR A 103 -26.78 0.49 -5.66
C THR A 103 -27.71 0.36 -4.45
N ILE A 104 -27.14 0.33 -3.24
CA ILE A 104 -27.91 0.32 -1.97
C ILE A 104 -28.65 1.65 -1.83
#